data_AF-A0A970HXH9-F1
#
_entry.id   AF-A0A970HXH9-F1
#
_cell.length_a   1.000
_cell.length_b   1.000
_cell.length_c   1.000
_cell.angle_alpha   90.00
_cell.angle_beta   90.00
_cell.angle_gamma   90.00
#
_symmetry.space_group_name_H-M   'P 1'
#
loop_
_entity.id
_entity.type
_entity.pdbx_description
1 polymer ?
#
loop_
_entity_poly.entity_id
_entity_poly.type
_entity_poly.pdbx_seq_one_letter_code
_entity_poly.pdbx_strand_id
1 'polypeptide(L)'
;MTRRIRVGVLFGGRSGEHAVSLMSARSIIAALRPEKYEVVPIGITTDGRWLVGGDPLAVLAGTEKAAKQTVHAVLRPDASKGQLIQLDGGEQLLEAIEPIDVFFPVLHGTYGEDGCIQGLFELADVPYVGSGVAASAVGMDKVLMKAVFRAAGLPILRYRVVKR
;
A
#
# COMPACT_ATOMS: atom_id res chain seq x y z
N MET A 1 -5.94 15.27 -25.77
CA MET A 1 -5.93 15.38 -24.29
C MET A 1 -4.95 14.36 -23.75
N THR A 2 -4.05 14.76 -22.86
CA THR A 2 -3.12 13.82 -22.20
C THR A 2 -3.90 12.92 -21.25
N ARG A 3 -3.65 11.60 -21.30
CA ARG A 3 -4.23 10.62 -20.38
C ARG A 3 -3.89 11.01 -18.93
N ARG A 4 -4.88 10.92 -18.02
CA ARG A 4 -4.67 11.12 -16.58
C ARG A 4 -3.81 9.99 -16.02
N ILE A 5 -2.98 10.31 -15.02
CA ILE A 5 -2.14 9.32 -14.35
C ILE A 5 -3.01 8.54 -13.37
N ARG A 6 -2.99 7.21 -13.47
CA ARG A 6 -3.76 6.30 -12.60
C ARG A 6 -2.98 6.01 -11.33
N VAL A 7 -3.48 6.53 -10.21
CA VAL A 7 -2.84 6.45 -8.90
C VAL A 7 -3.56 5.42 -8.04
N GLY A 8 -2.90 4.29 -7.79
CA GLY A 8 -3.39 3.25 -6.88
C GLY A 8 -3.15 3.66 -5.44
N VAL A 9 -4.18 4.13 -4.74
CA VAL A 9 -4.05 4.50 -3.31
C VAL A 9 -4.31 3.24 -2.49
N LEU A 10 -3.25 2.67 -1.93
CA LEU A 10 -3.27 1.42 -1.17
C LEU A 10 -3.36 1.68 0.33
N PHE A 11 -4.35 1.12 1.02
CA PHE A 11 -4.63 1.42 2.44
C PHE A 11 -5.21 0.23 3.21
N GLY A 12 -5.41 0.38 4.51
CA GLY A 12 -5.82 -0.66 5.45
C GLY A 12 -4.63 -1.49 5.94
N GLY A 13 -4.68 -2.80 5.71
CA GLY A 13 -3.60 -3.74 5.98
C GLY A 13 -3.77 -4.57 7.25
N ARG A 14 -2.95 -5.62 7.36
CA ARG A 14 -2.85 -6.52 8.52
C ARG A 14 -1.96 -5.91 9.60
N SER A 15 -2.33 -4.74 10.08
CA SER A 15 -1.54 -3.94 11.03
C SER A 15 -2.43 -3.44 12.18
N GLY A 16 -1.82 -3.22 13.35
CA GLY A 16 -2.49 -2.55 14.47
C GLY A 16 -2.90 -1.10 14.15
N GLU A 17 -2.36 -0.54 13.06
CA GLU A 17 -2.60 0.83 12.59
C GLU A 17 -3.58 0.90 11.41
N HIS A 18 -4.32 -0.18 11.15
CA HIS A 18 -5.30 -0.28 10.06
C HIS A 18 -6.25 0.94 9.99
N ALA A 19 -6.85 1.34 11.12
CA ALA A 19 -7.79 2.46 11.15
C ALA A 19 -7.12 3.81 10.80
N VAL A 20 -5.86 4.00 11.21
CA VAL A 20 -5.07 5.20 10.89
C VAL A 20 -4.80 5.26 9.39
N SER A 21 -4.54 4.13 8.76
CA SER A 21 -4.38 4.01 7.31
C SER A 21 -5.64 4.44 6.55
N LEU A 22 -6.83 4.01 6.98
CA LEU A 22 -8.10 4.43 6.35
C LEU A 22 -8.29 5.96 6.40
N MET A 23 -8.02 6.57 7.56
CA MET A 23 -8.16 8.03 7.72
C MET A 23 -7.15 8.82 6.88
N SER A 24 -5.92 8.31 6.79
CA SER A 24 -4.86 8.88 5.96
C SER A 24 -5.25 8.80 4.47
N ALA A 25 -5.75 7.64 4.03
CA ALA A 25 -6.16 7.42 2.65
C ALA A 25 -7.32 8.33 2.25
N ARG A 26 -8.32 8.51 3.12
CA ARG A 26 -9.43 9.45 2.91
C ARG A 26 -8.91 10.86 2.60
N SER A 27 -7.95 11.32 3.38
CA SER A 27 -7.37 12.66 3.24
C SER A 27 -6.59 12.80 1.92
N ILE A 28 -5.81 11.78 1.55
CA ILE A 28 -5.04 11.77 0.30
C ILE A 28 -5.96 11.72 -0.92
N ILE A 29 -6.96 10.84 -0.92
CA ILE A 29 -7.93 10.72 -2.03
C ILE A 29 -8.67 12.05 -2.23
N ALA A 30 -9.11 12.70 -1.15
CA ALA A 30 -9.79 13.99 -1.23
C ALA A 30 -8.90 15.14 -1.75
N ALA A 31 -7.58 15.05 -1.56
CA ALA A 31 -6.63 16.08 -1.95
C ALA A 31 -6.08 15.93 -3.39
N LEU A 32 -6.22 14.74 -4.01
CA LEU A 32 -5.71 14.48 -5.34
C LEU A 32 -6.57 15.18 -6.41
N ARG A 33 -5.89 15.96 -7.27
CA ARG A 33 -6.49 16.75 -8.35
C ARG A 33 -7.10 15.89 -9.47
N PRO A 34 -8.44 15.83 -9.63
CA PRO A 34 -9.12 14.95 -10.59
C PRO A 34 -8.81 15.24 -12.07
N GLU A 35 -8.34 16.45 -12.37
CA GLU A 35 -7.91 16.89 -13.69
C GLU A 35 -6.57 16.28 -14.12
N LYS A 36 -5.74 15.87 -13.16
CA LYS A 36 -4.42 15.26 -13.42
C LYS A 36 -4.41 13.77 -13.13
N TYR A 37 -5.14 13.34 -12.10
CA TYR A 37 -5.09 11.99 -11.57
C TYR A 37 -6.43 11.29 -11.68
N GLU A 38 -6.39 10.03 -12.05
CA GLU A 38 -7.48 9.10 -11.85
C GLU A 38 -7.12 8.24 -10.62
N VAL A 39 -7.90 8.37 -9.55
CA VAL A 39 -7.62 7.69 -8.29
C VAL A 39 -8.28 6.32 -8.31
N VAL A 40 -7.50 5.27 -8.05
CA VAL A 40 -7.98 3.91 -7.88
C VAL A 40 -7.80 3.53 -6.41
N PRO A 41 -8.87 3.51 -5.60
CA PRO A 41 -8.78 3.09 -4.20
C PRO A 41 -8.56 1.57 -4.12
N ILE A 42 -7.59 1.15 -3.30
CA ILE A 42 -7.25 -0.26 -3.10
C ILE A 42 -7.17 -0.50 -1.59
N GLY A 43 -8.16 -1.20 -1.05
CA GLY A 43 -8.25 -1.49 0.38
C GLY A 43 -7.71 -2.88 0.71
N ILE A 44 -6.87 -3.01 1.72
CA ILE A 44 -6.44 -4.30 2.27
C ILE A 44 -7.19 -4.50 3.59
N THR A 45 -7.95 -5.59 3.70
CA THR A 45 -8.66 -5.98 4.93
C THR A 45 -7.69 -6.36 6.06
N THR A 46 -8.20 -6.49 7.28
CA THR A 46 -7.42 -6.91 8.45
C THR A 46 -6.93 -8.35 8.40
N ASP A 47 -7.52 -9.19 7.52
CA ASP A 47 -7.04 -10.53 7.18
C ASP A 47 -6.17 -10.57 5.91
N GLY A 48 -5.98 -9.43 5.23
CA GLY A 48 -5.00 -9.27 4.14
C GLY A 48 -5.55 -9.43 2.73
N ARG A 49 -6.86 -9.54 2.56
CA ARG A 49 -7.50 -9.57 1.24
C ARG A 49 -7.57 -8.16 0.66
N TRP A 50 -7.21 -8.01 -0.61
CA TRP A 50 -7.26 -6.72 -1.29
C TRP A 50 -8.61 -6.56 -1.97
N LEU A 51 -9.14 -5.35 -1.94
CA LEU A 51 -10.45 -4.93 -2.44
C LEU A 51 -10.26 -3.76 -3.40
N VAL A 52 -10.90 -3.85 -4.57
CA VAL A 52 -10.91 -2.83 -5.62
C VAL A 52 -12.30 -2.70 -6.23
N GLY A 53 -12.55 -1.61 -6.96
CA GLY A 53 -13.87 -1.31 -7.51
C GLY A 53 -14.87 -0.84 -6.45
N GLY A 54 -15.94 -0.16 -6.87
CA GLY A 54 -16.89 0.46 -5.94
C GLY A 54 -16.20 1.45 -5.00
N ASP A 55 -16.42 1.29 -3.68
CA ASP A 55 -15.79 2.10 -2.63
C ASP A 55 -15.18 1.20 -1.53
N PRO A 56 -13.94 0.72 -1.71
CA PRO A 56 -13.24 -0.08 -0.71
C PRO A 56 -13.05 0.65 0.62
N LEU A 57 -12.96 1.98 0.61
CA LEU A 57 -12.79 2.78 1.82
C LEU A 57 -14.06 2.75 2.68
N ALA A 58 -15.23 2.90 2.05
CA ALA A 58 -16.53 2.76 2.69
C ALA A 58 -16.74 1.34 3.25
N VAL A 59 -16.36 0.31 2.50
CA VAL A 59 -16.46 -1.08 2.94
C VAL A 59 -15.59 -1.33 4.17
N LEU A 60 -14.32 -0.93 4.14
CA LEU A 60 -13.41 -1.14 5.29
C LEU A 60 -13.75 -0.26 6.50
N ALA A 61 -14.42 0.88 6.30
CA ALA A 61 -14.94 1.71 7.38
C ALA A 61 -16.25 1.16 8.00
N GLY A 62 -16.77 0.03 7.51
CA GLY A 62 -17.98 -0.60 8.06
C GLY A 62 -19.29 0.04 7.58
N THR A 63 -19.30 0.73 6.43
CA THR A 63 -20.53 1.29 5.86
C THR A 63 -21.12 0.32 4.83
N GLU A 64 -22.17 -0.42 5.22
CA GLU A 64 -22.71 -1.60 4.51
C GLU A 64 -23.20 -1.34 3.07
N LYS A 65 -23.50 -0.08 2.69
CA LYS A 65 -24.09 0.23 1.39
C LYS A 65 -23.16 0.03 0.18
N ALA A 66 -21.86 -0.17 0.38
CA ALA A 66 -20.85 -0.22 -0.71
C ALA A 66 -20.38 -1.64 -1.12
N ALA A 67 -20.76 -2.70 -0.39
CA ALA A 67 -20.23 -4.04 -0.63
C ALA A 67 -20.62 -4.66 -1.99
N LYS A 68 -21.66 -4.15 -2.65
CA LYS A 68 -22.21 -4.72 -3.89
C LYS A 68 -21.34 -4.52 -5.14
N GLN A 69 -20.19 -3.85 -5.04
CA GLN A 69 -19.33 -3.52 -6.20
C GLN A 69 -17.83 -3.70 -5.96
N THR A 70 -17.42 -3.99 -4.73
CA THR A 70 -16.02 -4.30 -4.43
C THR A 70 -15.71 -5.74 -4.80
N VAL A 71 -14.61 -5.95 -5.50
CA VAL A 71 -14.10 -7.26 -5.90
C VAL A 71 -12.74 -7.50 -5.28
N HIS A 72 -12.38 -8.78 -5.13
CA HIS A 72 -11.04 -9.15 -4.72
C HIS A 72 -10.07 -8.96 -5.88
N ALA A 73 -8.86 -8.52 -5.58
CA ALA A 73 -7.81 -8.44 -6.58
C ALA A 73 -6.44 -8.72 -5.99
N VAL A 74 -5.44 -8.96 -6.84
CA VAL A 74 -4.04 -9.07 -6.46
C VAL A 74 -3.17 -8.28 -7.41
N LEU A 75 -2.07 -7.73 -6.90
CA LEU A 75 -1.02 -7.18 -7.75
C LEU A 75 -0.16 -8.33 -8.27
N ARG A 76 0.00 -8.36 -9.59
CA ARG A 76 0.90 -9.29 -10.26
C ARG A 76 2.35 -8.99 -9.87
N PRO A 77 3.09 -9.98 -9.34
CA PRO A 77 4.48 -9.78 -8.94
C PRO A 77 5.46 -9.91 -10.11
N ASP A 78 5.05 -10.35 -11.30
CA ASP A 78 5.89 -10.22 -12.50
C ASP A 78 5.91 -8.76 -12.97
N ALA A 79 6.94 -8.39 -13.76
CA ALA A 79 7.19 -7.06 -14.31
C ALA A 79 6.10 -6.60 -15.31
N SER A 80 4.89 -6.51 -14.78
CA SER A 80 3.61 -6.31 -15.45
C SER A 80 3.16 -4.85 -15.37
N LYS A 81 4.01 -3.99 -14.78
CA LYS A 81 3.82 -2.54 -14.70
C LYS A 81 2.53 -2.15 -14.00
N GLY A 82 2.30 -2.73 -12.82
CA GLY A 82 1.17 -2.37 -11.95
C GLY A 82 -0.16 -3.02 -12.33
N GLN A 83 -0.13 -4.13 -13.07
CA GLN A 83 -1.32 -4.87 -13.47
C GLN A 83 -1.96 -5.56 -12.26
N LEU A 84 -3.23 -5.23 -11.99
CA LEU A 84 -4.06 -5.93 -11.00
C LEU A 84 -4.85 -7.04 -11.68
N ILE A 85 -5.04 -8.19 -11.02
CA ILE A 85 -5.93 -9.25 -11.49
C ILE A 85 -7.09 -9.37 -10.51
N GLN A 86 -8.31 -9.34 -11.03
CA GLN A 86 -9.51 -9.63 -10.26
C GLN A 86 -9.62 -11.13 -9.97
N LEU A 87 -9.97 -11.44 -8.73
CA LEU A 87 -10.28 -12.78 -8.25
C LEU A 87 -11.79 -12.94 -8.08
N ASP A 88 -12.33 -14.12 -8.43
CA ASP A 88 -13.70 -14.49 -8.08
C ASP A 88 -13.83 -14.87 -6.59
N GLY A 89 -15.06 -15.15 -6.15
CA GLY A 89 -15.35 -15.60 -4.79
C GLY A 89 -14.74 -16.97 -4.41
N GLY A 90 -14.04 -17.63 -5.35
CA GLY A 90 -13.26 -18.86 -5.18
C GLY A 90 -11.79 -18.72 -5.62
N GLU A 91 -11.27 -17.50 -5.70
CA GLU A 91 -9.87 -17.16 -6.04
C GLU A 91 -9.40 -17.52 -7.46
N GLN A 92 -10.31 -17.77 -8.41
CA GLN A 92 -9.96 -17.92 -9.82
C GLN A 92 -9.70 -16.57 -10.48
N LEU A 93 -8.68 -16.52 -11.36
CA LEU A 93 -8.33 -15.32 -12.12
C LEU A 93 -9.41 -15.04 -13.17
N LEU A 94 -10.10 -13.92 -13.05
CA LEU A 94 -11.17 -13.54 -13.97
C LEU A 94 -10.67 -12.61 -15.05
N GLU A 95 -10.31 -11.38 -14.65
CA GLU A 95 -10.07 -10.29 -15.58
C GLU A 95 -8.91 -9.42 -15.12
N ALA A 96 -8.14 -8.95 -16.11
CA ALA A 96 -7.09 -7.97 -15.93
C ALA A 96 -7.72 -6.60 -15.68
N ILE A 97 -7.49 -6.03 -14.49
CA ILE A 97 -7.87 -4.64 -14.20
C ILE A 97 -6.80 -3.74 -14.77
N GLU A 98 -7.24 -2.78 -15.58
CA GLU A 98 -6.39 -1.80 -16.26
C GLU A 98 -5.20 -1.31 -15.36
N PRO A 99 -3.93 -1.28 -15.83
CA PRO A 99 -2.75 -1.10 -14.97
C PRO A 99 -2.68 0.21 -14.17
N ILE A 100 -2.08 0.14 -12.98
CA ILE A 100 -1.78 1.31 -12.16
C ILE A 100 -0.46 1.93 -12.59
N ASP A 101 -0.45 3.24 -12.88
CA ASP A 101 0.77 3.95 -13.31
C ASP A 101 1.72 4.21 -12.12
N VAL A 102 1.17 4.44 -10.92
CA VAL A 102 1.94 4.64 -9.69
C VAL A 102 1.11 4.26 -8.45
N PHE A 103 1.73 3.58 -7.50
CA PHE A 103 1.12 3.30 -6.20
C PHE A 103 1.44 4.40 -5.18
N PHE A 104 0.43 4.79 -4.42
CA PHE A 104 0.60 5.60 -3.21
C PHE A 104 0.29 4.69 -2.00
N PRO A 105 1.30 4.05 -1.39
CA PRO A 105 1.10 3.22 -0.21
C PRO A 105 0.84 4.10 1.00
N VAL A 106 -0.39 4.04 1.50
CA VAL A 106 -0.83 4.72 2.73
C VAL A 106 -0.98 3.68 3.84
N LEU A 107 0.00 2.80 3.97
CA LEU A 107 0.02 1.72 4.96
C LEU A 107 0.92 2.11 6.13
N HIS A 108 0.53 1.72 7.35
CA HIS A 108 1.28 2.04 8.58
C HIS A 108 1.69 0.76 9.30
N GLY A 109 2.89 0.76 9.86
CA GLY A 109 3.45 -0.32 10.64
C GLY A 109 3.83 -1.54 9.81
N THR A 110 3.59 -2.72 10.37
CA THR A 110 3.97 -4.01 9.78
C THR A 110 3.35 -4.18 8.39
N TYR A 111 4.13 -4.72 7.46
CA TYR A 111 3.88 -4.90 6.03
C TYR A 111 3.77 -3.61 5.21
N GLY A 112 3.55 -2.45 5.84
CA GLY A 112 3.42 -1.15 5.18
C GLY A 112 4.72 -0.37 5.11
N GLU A 113 5.48 -0.33 6.21
CA GLU A 113 6.67 0.51 6.38
C GLU A 113 7.96 -0.30 6.55
N ASP A 114 7.88 -1.62 6.55
CA ASP A 114 9.00 -2.55 6.80
C ASP A 114 9.72 -3.04 5.55
N GLY A 115 9.31 -2.59 4.36
CA GLY A 115 9.88 -3.00 3.08
C GLY A 115 9.12 -4.12 2.38
N CYS A 116 8.15 -4.78 3.04
CA CYS A 116 7.44 -5.92 2.46
C CYS A 116 6.63 -5.52 1.21
N ILE A 117 5.74 -4.53 1.33
CA ILE A 117 4.93 -4.08 0.21
C ILE A 117 5.77 -3.40 -0.88
N GLN A 118 6.83 -2.70 -0.49
CA GLN A 118 7.77 -2.09 -1.41
C GLN A 118 8.43 -3.15 -2.28
N GLY A 119 8.82 -4.29 -1.69
CA GLY A 119 9.38 -5.42 -2.44
C GLY A 119 8.42 -5.95 -3.50
N LEU A 120 7.12 -6.00 -3.20
CA LEU A 120 6.11 -6.37 -4.19
C LEU A 120 6.04 -5.36 -5.35
N PHE A 121 6.14 -4.06 -5.07
CA PHE A 121 6.17 -3.04 -6.12
C PHE A 121 7.42 -3.11 -7.00
N GLU A 122 8.59 -3.38 -6.39
CA GLU A 122 9.84 -3.59 -7.13
C GLU A 122 9.73 -4.79 -8.08
N LEU A 123 9.18 -5.91 -7.60
CA LEU A 123 8.95 -7.10 -8.43
C LEU A 123 7.97 -6.82 -9.58
N ALA A 124 6.90 -6.09 -9.29
CA ALA A 124 5.86 -5.73 -10.26
C ALA A 124 6.31 -4.68 -11.30
N ASP A 125 7.53 -4.15 -11.20
CA ASP A 125 8.08 -3.06 -12.03
C ASP A 125 7.12 -1.85 -12.07
N VAL A 126 6.62 -1.44 -10.90
CA VAL A 126 5.68 -0.32 -10.78
C VAL A 126 6.23 0.80 -9.89
N PRO A 127 6.18 2.08 -10.35
CA PRO A 127 6.53 3.20 -9.51
C PRO A 127 5.66 3.27 -8.25
N TYR A 128 6.24 3.70 -7.14
CA TYR A 128 5.49 3.93 -5.92
C TYR A 128 6.04 5.10 -5.10
N VAL A 129 5.19 5.72 -4.28
CA VAL A 129 5.54 6.85 -3.43
C VAL A 129 6.24 6.36 -2.16
N GLY A 130 7.29 7.06 -1.73
CA GLY A 130 7.93 6.85 -0.43
C GLY A 130 9.31 6.19 -0.54
N SER A 131 9.70 5.51 0.53
CA SER A 131 11.03 4.91 0.68
C SER A 131 11.20 3.60 -0.12
N GLY A 132 12.42 3.37 -0.60
CA GLY A 132 12.88 2.07 -1.15
C GLY A 132 12.79 0.92 -0.14
N VAL A 133 12.82 -0.34 -0.60
CA VAL A 133 12.79 -1.55 0.25
C VAL A 133 13.77 -1.47 1.41
N ALA A 134 15.05 -1.20 1.12
CA ALA A 134 16.10 -1.14 2.14
C ALA A 134 15.89 0.01 3.13
N ALA A 135 15.47 1.19 2.65
CA ALA A 135 15.22 2.35 3.49
C ALA A 135 14.03 2.14 4.43
N SER A 136 12.96 1.51 3.94
CA SER A 136 11.80 1.10 4.75
C SER A 136 12.20 0.11 5.84
N ALA A 137 12.87 -0.99 5.47
CA ALA A 137 13.34 -1.99 6.44
C ALA A 137 14.26 -1.40 7.52
N VAL A 138 15.22 -0.56 7.12
CA VAL A 138 16.14 0.13 8.04
C VAL A 138 15.39 1.13 8.93
N GLY A 139 14.43 1.88 8.38
CA GLY A 139 13.65 2.86 9.14
C GLY A 139 12.72 2.22 10.18
N MET A 140 12.21 1.03 9.87
CA MET A 140 11.33 0.27 10.74
C MET A 140 12.10 -0.38 11.91
N ASP A 141 13.21 -1.08 11.63
CA ASP A 141 14.02 -1.70 12.69
C ASP A 141 14.89 -0.65 13.39
N LYS A 142 14.52 -0.30 14.63
CA LYS A 142 15.24 0.72 15.42
C LYS A 142 16.66 0.35 15.80
N VAL A 143 17.03 -0.93 15.78
CA VAL A 143 18.41 -1.37 15.99
C VAL A 143 19.23 -1.12 14.73
N LEU A 144 18.72 -1.53 13.55
CA LEU A 144 19.38 -1.28 12.27
C LEU A 144 19.48 0.22 11.96
N MET A 145 18.39 0.97 12.14
CA MET A 145 18.37 2.44 12.01
C MET A 145 19.50 3.09 12.82
N LYS A 146 19.62 2.73 14.10
CA LYS A 146 20.65 3.29 14.99
C LYS A 146 22.06 2.87 14.58
N ALA A 147 22.25 1.67 14.04
CA ALA A 147 23.54 1.24 13.50
C ALA A 147 23.94 2.08 12.29
N VAL A 148 23.02 2.31 11.35
CA VAL A 148 23.24 3.16 10.17
C VAL A 148 23.51 4.61 10.59
N PHE A 149 22.74 5.16 11.52
CA PHE A 149 22.93 6.52 12.04
C PHE A 149 24.29 6.69 12.70
N ARG A 150 24.72 5.72 13.52
CA ARG A 150 26.05 5.73 14.12
C ARG A 150 27.16 5.70 13.08
N ALA A 151 27.04 4.85 12.06
CA ALA A 151 28.01 4.76 10.98
C ALA A 151 28.10 6.09 10.19
N ALA A 152 26.98 6.80 10.06
CA ALA A 152 26.92 8.13 9.44
C ALA A 152 27.33 9.29 10.38
N GLY A 153 27.75 9.01 11.63
CA GLY A 153 28.13 10.05 12.58
C GLY A 153 26.98 10.85 13.17
N LEU A 154 25.73 10.38 13.04
CA LEU A 154 24.56 11.05 13.60
C LEU A 154 24.43 10.78 15.11
N PRO A 155 24.03 11.79 15.92
CA PRO A 155 23.83 11.60 17.35
C PRO A 155 22.65 10.66 17.62
N ILE A 156 22.87 9.66 18.48
CA ILE A 156 21.84 8.70 18.91
C ILE A 156 21.87 8.50 20.42
N LEU A 157 20.71 8.22 21.02
CA LEU A 157 20.61 7.87 22.43
C LEU A 157 21.24 6.49 22.70
N ARG A 158 21.86 6.34 23.89
CA ARG A 158 22.36 5.06 24.38
C ARG A 158 21.23 4.03 24.42
N TYR A 159 21.53 2.80 24.03
CA TYR A 159 20.56 1.69 24.03
C TYR A 159 21.23 0.36 24.33
N ARG A 160 20.44 -0.61 24.78
CA ARG A 160 20.77 -2.04 24.80
C ARG A 160 19.65 -2.78 24.09
N VAL A 161 19.99 -3.89 23.43
CA VAL A 161 19.01 -4.78 22.77
C VAL A 161 18.85 -6.01 23.64
N VAL A 162 17.61 -6.36 23.94
CA VAL A 162 17.25 -7.62 24.61
C VAL A 162 16.39 -8.41 23.63
N LYS A 163 16.83 -9.62 23.29
CA LYS A 163 16.07 -10.54 22.44
C LYS A 163 15.28 -11.48 23.33
N ARG A 164 14.11 -11.91 22.85
CA ARG A 164 13.32 -12.97 23.48
C ARG A 164 13.97 -14.32 23.27
#